data_AF-A0A2K1YZM3-F1
#
_entry.id   AF-A0A2K1YZM3-F1
#
_cell.length_a   1.000
_cell.length_b   1.000
_cell.length_c   1.000
_cell.angle_alpha   90.00
_cell.angle_beta   90.00
_cell.angle_gamma   90.00
#
_symmetry.space_group_name_H-M   'P 1'
#
loop_
_entity.id
_entity.type
_entity.pdbx_description
1 polymer ?
#
loop_
_entity_poly.entity_id
_entity_poly.type
_entity_poly.pdbx_seq_one_letter_code
_entity_poly.pdbx_strand_id
1 'polypeptide(L)'
;MDCFDQPLLLLQELKKLWDNESSNLPWRKGQYSSSNTILIDDKPYKALLNPPSTAIFPTEYKPDQLDDATLGPNGELRLYLDGLARAADFPAYVKEHPFGQSAITAIHPDWDFYSNIIDSSQFN
;
A
#
# COMPACT_ATOMS: atom_id res chain seq x y z
N MET A 1 1.67 -33.17 13.07
CA MET A 1 2.97 -32.63 12.64
C MET A 1 2.80 -32.31 11.17
N ASP A 2 2.09 -31.21 10.86
CA ASP A 2 1.86 -30.78 9.49
C ASP A 2 2.57 -29.44 9.28
N CYS A 3 3.51 -29.49 8.36
CA CYS A 3 4.39 -28.42 7.95
C CYS A 3 3.59 -27.43 7.09
N PHE A 4 3.43 -26.20 7.60
CA PHE A 4 3.38 -24.94 6.87
C PHE A 4 2.75 -24.94 5.47
N ASP A 5 1.41 -24.87 5.41
CA ASP A 5 0.69 -24.14 4.35
C ASP A 5 0.33 -22.74 4.87
N GLN A 6 1.30 -22.06 5.50
CA GLN A 6 1.12 -20.64 5.80
C GLN A 6 1.25 -19.91 4.46
N PRO A 7 0.20 -19.23 3.95
CA PRO A 7 0.28 -18.57 2.66
C PRO A 7 1.49 -17.64 2.66
N LEU A 8 2.36 -17.81 1.67
CA LEU A 8 3.49 -16.90 1.42
C LEU A 8 2.89 -15.55 1.05
N LEU A 9 2.77 -14.67 2.05
CA LEU A 9 2.35 -13.30 1.81
C LEU A 9 3.52 -12.53 1.21
N LEU A 10 3.32 -12.07 -0.01
CA LEU A 10 4.23 -11.15 -0.66
C LEU A 10 3.88 -9.73 -0.22
N LEU A 11 4.65 -9.24 0.74
CA LEU A 11 4.54 -7.87 1.24
C LEU A 11 5.33 -6.92 0.32
N GLN A 12 4.80 -5.71 0.15
CA GLN A 12 5.40 -4.66 -0.67
C GLN A 12 5.94 -3.56 0.25
N GLU A 13 7.19 -3.73 0.65
CA GLU A 13 7.84 -2.87 1.65
C GLU A 13 8.45 -1.63 1.01
N LEU A 14 7.79 -0.48 1.15
CA LEU A 14 8.26 0.81 0.63
C LEU A 14 9.60 1.23 1.25
N LYS A 15 9.88 0.78 2.48
CA LYS A 15 11.17 1.06 3.13
C LYS A 15 12.35 0.56 2.29
N LYS A 16 12.27 -0.63 1.70
CA LYS A 16 13.31 -1.19 0.82
C LYS A 16 13.55 -0.32 -0.42
N LEU A 17 12.48 0.29 -0.94
CA LEU A 17 12.52 1.27 -2.04
C LEU A 17 13.24 2.55 -1.63
N TRP A 18 12.90 3.10 -0.46
CA TRP A 18 13.45 4.35 0.07
C TRP A 18 14.92 4.22 0.48
N ASP A 19 15.28 3.08 1.06
CA ASP A 19 16.64 2.77 1.47
C ASP A 19 17.57 2.46 0.29
N ASN A 20 17.00 2.29 -0.90
CA ASN A 20 17.68 1.90 -2.13
C ASN A 20 18.54 0.63 -1.91
N GLU A 21 17.93 -0.40 -1.31
CA GLU A 21 18.62 -1.66 -1.00
C GLU A 21 19.09 -2.40 -2.26
N SER A 22 18.42 -2.16 -3.39
CA SER A 22 18.85 -2.63 -4.72
C SER A 22 19.70 -1.55 -5.37
N SER A 23 21.01 -1.75 -5.44
CA SER A 23 22.00 -0.80 -6.00
C SER A 23 21.78 -0.39 -7.48
N ASN A 24 20.73 -0.90 -8.11
CA ASN A 24 20.40 -0.71 -9.52
C ASN A 24 19.23 0.26 -9.74
N LEU A 25 18.66 0.83 -8.67
CA LEU A 25 17.56 1.78 -8.80
C LEU A 25 18.07 3.14 -9.30
N PRO A 26 17.33 3.82 -10.19
CA PRO A 26 17.80 5.05 -10.85
C PRO A 26 17.73 6.30 -9.97
N TRP A 27 17.13 6.23 -8.78
CA TRP A 27 17.04 7.34 -7.83
C TRP A 27 18.07 7.25 -6.72
N ARG A 28 18.33 8.39 -6.08
CA ARG A 28 19.23 8.45 -4.92
C ARG A 28 18.51 7.99 -3.66
N LYS A 29 19.26 7.39 -2.72
CA LYS A 29 18.75 7.13 -1.37
C LYS A 29 18.23 8.44 -0.76
N GLY A 30 17.02 8.41 -0.21
CA GLY A 30 16.35 9.59 0.36
C GLY A 30 15.66 10.52 -0.65
N GLN A 31 15.72 10.24 -1.96
CA GLN A 31 14.90 10.97 -2.95
C GLN A 31 13.40 10.69 -2.77
N TYR A 32 13.08 9.47 -2.31
CA TYR A 32 11.74 9.03 -1.99
C TYR A 32 11.65 8.66 -0.51
N SER A 33 10.49 8.93 0.09
CA SER A 33 10.17 8.66 1.48
C SER A 33 8.65 8.52 1.63
N SER A 34 8.17 8.35 2.87
CA SER A 34 6.74 8.33 3.17
C SER A 34 6.01 9.61 2.75
N SER A 35 6.68 10.77 2.71
CA SER A 35 6.03 12.05 2.44
C SER A 35 5.72 12.28 0.95
N ASN A 36 6.31 11.48 0.05
CA ASN A 36 6.19 11.65 -1.40
C ASN A 36 6.04 10.33 -2.18
N THR A 37 5.76 9.23 -1.48
CA THR A 37 5.55 7.90 -2.08
C THR A 37 4.27 7.28 -1.54
N ILE A 38 3.45 6.71 -2.40
CA ILE A 38 2.32 5.85 -2.02
C ILE A 38 2.40 4.50 -2.72
N LEU A 39 1.86 3.48 -2.06
CA LEU A 39 1.55 2.19 -2.67
C LEU A 39 0.10 2.17 -3.17
N ILE A 40 -0.13 1.60 -4.36
CA ILE A 40 -1.47 1.36 -4.92
C ILE A 40 -1.57 -0.14 -5.18
N ASP A 41 -2.41 -0.83 -4.43
CA ASP A 41 -2.62 -2.28 -4.59
C ASP A 41 -4.05 -2.62 -4.14
N ASP A 42 -4.72 -3.56 -4.77
CA ASP A 42 -6.10 -3.93 -4.42
C ASP A 42 -6.18 -4.85 -3.18
N LYS A 43 -5.03 -5.26 -2.62
CA LYS A 43 -4.95 -6.13 -1.44
C LYS A 43 -4.31 -5.41 -0.24
N PRO A 44 -5.11 -4.98 0.76
CA PRO A 44 -4.62 -4.24 1.93
C PRO A 44 -3.45 -4.87 2.69
N TYR A 45 -3.38 -6.21 2.77
CA TYR A 45 -2.32 -6.89 3.50
C TYR A 45 -0.92 -6.65 2.92
N LYS A 46 -0.78 -6.29 1.64
CA LYS A 46 0.56 -6.07 1.04
C LYS A 46 1.27 -4.85 1.63
N ALA A 47 0.51 -3.92 2.19
CA ALA A 47 1.03 -2.71 2.83
C ALA A 47 1.30 -2.88 4.33
N LEU A 48 1.19 -4.09 4.89
CA LEU A 48 1.19 -4.33 6.34
C LEU A 48 2.42 -3.76 7.08
N LEU A 49 3.58 -3.76 6.43
CA LEU A 49 4.84 -3.25 7.00
C LEU A 49 5.13 -1.79 6.62
N ASN A 50 4.24 -1.16 5.86
CA ASN A 50 4.39 0.24 5.49
C ASN A 50 3.82 1.15 6.58
N PRO A 51 4.37 2.37 6.75
CA PRO A 51 3.79 3.35 7.66
C PRO A 51 2.30 3.61 7.36
N PRO A 52 1.50 4.01 8.36
CA PRO A 52 0.11 4.35 8.14
C PRO A 52 -0.06 5.43 7.07
N SER A 53 -1.11 5.32 6.26
CA SER A 53 -1.47 6.29 5.21
C SER A 53 -0.44 6.43 4.08
N THR A 54 0.45 5.46 3.86
CA THR A 54 1.32 5.43 2.67
C THR A 54 0.83 4.45 1.59
N ALA A 55 -0.44 4.03 1.66
CA ALA A 55 -1.04 3.12 0.70
C ALA A 55 -2.53 3.43 0.51
N ILE A 56 -3.03 3.20 -0.70
CA ILE A 56 -4.45 3.22 -1.04
C ILE A 56 -4.84 1.89 -1.69
N PHE A 57 -6.10 1.50 -1.53
CA PHE A 57 -6.54 0.16 -1.91
C PHE A 57 -7.76 0.19 -2.83
N PRO A 58 -7.60 0.54 -4.12
CA PRO A 58 -8.70 0.53 -5.07
C PRO A 58 -9.47 -0.80 -5.08
N THR A 59 -10.72 -0.75 -5.53
CA THR A 59 -11.47 -1.99 -5.81
C THR A 59 -10.75 -2.78 -6.90
N GLU A 60 -10.72 -4.10 -6.74
CA GLU A 60 -10.17 -5.02 -7.74
C GLU A 60 -10.88 -4.84 -9.09
N TYR A 61 -10.10 -4.79 -10.17
CA TYR A 61 -10.63 -4.74 -11.53
C TYR A 61 -11.36 -6.05 -11.86
N LYS A 62 -12.55 -5.92 -12.44
CA LYS A 62 -13.37 -7.06 -12.85
C LYS A 62 -13.69 -6.96 -14.35
N PRO A 63 -13.32 -7.96 -15.18
CA PRO A 63 -13.50 -7.87 -16.63
C PRO A 63 -14.97 -7.86 -17.07
N ASP A 64 -15.89 -8.31 -16.23
CA ASP A 64 -17.33 -8.26 -16.44
C ASP A 64 -17.95 -6.90 -16.03
N GLN A 65 -17.20 -6.03 -15.35
CA GLN A 65 -17.62 -4.67 -15.02
C GLN A 65 -17.27 -3.70 -16.17
N LEU A 66 -18.13 -3.70 -17.18
CA LEU A 66 -17.91 -2.95 -18.43
C LEU A 66 -17.96 -1.42 -18.28
N ASP A 67 -18.49 -0.93 -17.16
CA ASP A 67 -18.61 0.49 -16.81
C ASP A 67 -17.49 0.98 -15.88
N ASP A 68 -16.45 0.16 -15.63
CA ASP A 68 -15.27 0.60 -14.88
C ASP A 68 -14.54 1.74 -15.62
N ALA A 69 -14.67 2.95 -15.06
CA ALA A 69 -14.02 4.16 -15.53
C ALA A 69 -12.97 4.68 -14.54
N THR A 70 -12.53 3.87 -13.56
CA THR A 70 -11.69 4.30 -12.43
C THR A 70 -10.37 4.94 -12.89
N LEU A 71 -9.78 4.39 -13.96
CA LEU A 71 -8.56 4.89 -14.61
C LEU A 71 -8.82 5.82 -15.80
N GLY A 72 -10.08 6.01 -16.18
CA GLY A 72 -10.48 6.81 -17.34
C GLY A 72 -10.29 8.31 -17.15
N PRO A 73 -10.58 9.12 -18.19
CA PRO A 73 -10.71 10.57 -18.05
C PRO A 73 -11.75 10.92 -16.99
N ASN A 74 -11.37 11.77 -16.03
CA ASN A 74 -12.17 12.09 -14.84
C ASN A 74 -12.51 10.89 -13.94
N GLY A 75 -11.81 9.76 -14.11
CA GLY A 75 -11.94 8.60 -13.23
C GLY A 75 -11.48 8.90 -11.81
N GLU A 76 -12.08 8.22 -10.83
CA GLU A 76 -11.89 8.51 -9.41
C GLU A 76 -10.41 8.43 -9.00
N LEU A 77 -9.69 7.39 -9.41
CA LEU A 77 -8.27 7.23 -9.06
C LEU A 77 -7.42 8.31 -9.73
N ARG A 78 -7.76 8.72 -10.95
CA ARG A 78 -7.04 9.79 -11.64
C ARG A 78 -7.21 11.14 -10.94
N LEU A 79 -8.44 11.48 -10.54
CA LEU A 79 -8.73 12.71 -9.80
C LEU A 79 -8.06 12.70 -8.43
N TYR A 80 -8.05 11.55 -7.76
CA TYR A 80 -7.35 11.35 -6.49
C TYR A 80 -5.85 11.63 -6.61
N LEU A 81 -5.18 11.02 -7.59
CA LEU A 81 -3.75 11.19 -7.81
C LEU A 81 -3.38 12.62 -8.24
N ASP A 82 -4.28 13.30 -8.96
CA ASP A 82 -4.13 14.72 -9.31
C ASP A 82 -4.16 15.62 -8.06
N GLY A 83 -5.04 15.33 -7.09
CA GLY A 83 -5.05 15.99 -5.79
C GLY A 83 -3.80 15.68 -4.97
N LEU A 84 -3.43 14.41 -4.86
CA LEU A 84 -2.24 13.94 -4.14
C LEU A 84 -0.95 14.59 -4.68
N ALA A 85 -0.82 14.72 -6.00
CA ALA A 85 0.35 15.34 -6.64
C ALA A 85 0.55 16.82 -6.26
N ARG A 86 -0.49 17.50 -5.73
CA ARG A 86 -0.41 18.88 -5.22
C ARG A 86 -0.29 18.94 -3.70
N ALA A 87 -0.41 17.81 -3.01
CA ALA A 87 -0.30 17.75 -1.56
C ALA A 87 1.15 17.98 -1.13
N ALA A 88 1.33 18.68 -0.01
CA ALA A 88 2.64 18.88 0.60
C ALA A 88 3.14 17.64 1.36
N ASP A 89 2.22 16.80 1.84
CA ASP A 89 2.51 15.57 2.58
C ASP A 89 1.50 14.49 2.18
N PHE A 90 2.00 13.40 1.61
CA PHE A 90 1.15 12.32 1.11
C PHE A 90 0.38 11.60 2.23
N PRO A 91 0.97 11.25 3.39
CA PRO A 91 0.25 10.61 4.48
C PRO A 91 -0.92 11.45 5.03
N ALA A 92 -0.73 12.75 5.19
CA ALA A 92 -1.81 13.66 5.58
C ALA A 92 -2.95 13.64 4.55
N TYR A 93 -2.62 13.74 3.26
CA TYR A 93 -3.62 13.69 2.20
C TYR A 93 -4.39 12.36 2.18
N VAL A 94 -3.70 11.23 2.28
CA VAL A 94 -4.34 9.90 2.29
C VAL A 94 -5.24 9.71 3.51
N LYS A 95 -4.86 10.28 4.66
CA LYS A 95 -5.68 10.24 5.88
C LYS A 95 -6.95 11.09 5.74
N GLU A 96 -6.85 12.27 5.14
CA GLU A 96 -7.99 13.18 4.92
C GLU A 96 -8.89 12.72 3.77
N HIS A 97 -8.33 11.99 2.81
CA HIS A 97 -8.98 11.46 1.63
C HIS A 97 -8.73 9.95 1.54
N PRO A 98 -9.44 9.10 2.32
CA PRO A 98 -9.34 7.66 2.17
C PRO A 98 -9.83 7.23 0.78
N PHE A 99 -9.16 6.24 0.17
CA PHE A 99 -9.50 5.74 -1.16
C PHE A 99 -9.59 4.22 -1.19
N GLY A 100 -10.76 3.72 -1.60
CA GLY A 100 -11.04 2.29 -1.75
C GLY A 100 -11.23 1.55 -0.42
N GLN A 101 -10.65 0.36 -0.30
CA GLN A 101 -10.74 -0.51 0.86
C GLN A 101 -9.94 0.05 2.06
N SER A 102 -10.31 -0.34 3.27
CA SER A 102 -9.60 0.05 4.49
C SER A 102 -8.29 -0.72 4.65
N ALA A 103 -7.28 -0.06 5.23
CA ALA A 103 -6.06 -0.72 5.66
C ALA A 103 -6.33 -1.81 6.72
N ILE A 104 -5.47 -2.83 6.78
CA ILE A 104 -5.47 -3.79 7.88
C ILE A 104 -5.05 -3.07 9.17
N THR A 105 -5.90 -3.15 10.19
CA THR A 105 -5.64 -2.57 11.51
C THR A 105 -6.02 -3.57 12.60
N ALA A 106 -5.78 -3.22 13.86
CA ALA A 106 -6.08 -4.06 15.03
C ALA A 106 -7.56 -4.47 15.17
N ILE A 107 -8.47 -3.84 14.42
CA ILE A 107 -9.89 -4.19 14.41
C ILE A 107 -10.22 -5.33 13.42
N HIS A 108 -9.26 -5.75 12.59
CA HIS A 108 -9.49 -6.80 11.60
C HIS A 108 -9.76 -8.15 12.29
N PRO A 109 -10.74 -8.96 11.83
CA PRO A 109 -11.04 -10.26 12.45
C PRO A 109 -9.83 -11.18 12.59
N ASP A 110 -8.97 -11.19 11.56
CA ASP A 110 -7.74 -11.98 11.52
C ASP A 110 -6.50 -11.22 12.06
N TRP A 111 -6.68 -10.24 12.95
CA TRP A 111 -5.56 -9.42 13.44
C TRP A 111 -4.45 -10.26 14.06
N ASP A 112 -4.77 -11.32 14.80
CA ASP A 112 -3.77 -12.20 15.41
C ASP A 112 -2.83 -12.83 14.37
N PHE A 113 -3.33 -13.11 13.16
CA PHE A 113 -2.48 -13.59 12.07
C PHE A 113 -1.57 -12.48 11.54
N TYR A 114 -2.10 -11.27 11.33
CA TYR A 114 -1.34 -10.14 10.81
C TYR A 114 -0.31 -9.58 11.80
N SER A 115 -0.64 -9.53 13.09
CA SER A 115 0.29 -9.09 14.14
C SER A 115 1.51 -10.01 14.24
N ASN A 116 1.32 -11.33 14.12
CA ASN A 116 2.44 -12.29 14.08
C ASN A 116 3.40 -12.01 12.91
N ILE A 117 2.89 -11.60 11.75
CA ILE A 117 3.71 -11.23 10.60
C ILE A 117 4.50 -9.95 10.88
N ILE A 118 3.83 -8.92 11.43
CA ILE A 118 4.48 -7.67 11.83
C ILE A 118 5.60 -7.96 12.82
N ASP A 119 5.33 -8.74 13.87
CA ASP A 119 6.30 -9.06 14.90
C ASP A 119 7.50 -9.83 14.31
N SER A 120 7.26 -10.84 13.47
CA SER A 120 8.33 -11.60 12.83
C SER A 120 9.24 -10.75 11.92
N SER A 121 8.70 -9.69 11.32
CA SER A 121 9.45 -8.79 10.44
C SER A 121 10.36 -7.81 11.18
N GLN A 122 10.09 -7.52 12.46
CA GLN A 122 10.90 -6.61 13.29
C GLN A 122 12.22 -7.25 13.76
N PHE A 123 12.39 -8.56 13.58
CA PHE A 123 13.59 -9.30 13.97
C PHE A 123 14.56 -9.60 12.80
N ASN A 124 14.27 -9.07 11.60
CA ASN A 124 15.12 -9.18 10.41
C ASN A 124 15.91 -7.91 10.11
#